data_AF-A0A2S4JMZ4-F1
#
_entry.id   AF-A0A2S4JMZ4-F1
#
_cell.length_a   1.000
_cell.length_b   1.000
_cell.length_c   1.000
_cell.angle_alpha   90.00
_cell.angle_beta   90.00
_cell.angle_gamma   90.00
#
_symmetry.space_group_name_H-M   'P 1'
#
loop_
_entity.id
_entity.type
_entity.pdbx_description
1 polymer ?
#
loop_
_entity_poly.entity_id
_entity_poly.type
_entity_poly.pdbx_seq_one_letter_code
_entity_poly.pdbx_strand_id
1 'polypeptide(L)'
;MSQSWTGAVSVALVPAAALQLLALFLFTAQWVLITRWINAPVSFRTMAGIYCAATIVESLTPSMKAGGEATKIILLKQRAGLTHGLGTAVVLIQKTLSALVFLLLATLSFAGLLLAGYDLPAAWGISLVLALAVAAILITGIICARSRRTQERQPALGAPPVISGARAFLSTVYEGLLLFRGNPQRLLLHVMMSLAIWSLFPLTLGVILYPMNIPVPWPLLAMITFIAYAAGMVPLFPGGIGSFDAVMVFLLQRSGIDLGTALTLTLAFRLSSFWFILVFCSLYLSVTGRAAARPSFMGRYFSSIVEILRRRILPLIPNTLTLGNLLLGTTGILLCLKGFDCRLGAACILGAALMDSLDGWSARRLKAESTLGKELDSLSDLVSFGVAPVAMLCAQQNSPMEIFLPLSLLFVGSSAYRLARYNTRPSAPGFSGLPTTAAGIALALLTLSFQARPLWIDPLVMTLLALAMVSSIPVPRLSLSFFASPPGNHPHHSPSPWHYASQREKRGLSLPRDISSRRDTQCGSAPPAWPDRVVHRLSQ
;
A
#
# COMPACT_ATOMS: atom_id res chain seq x y z
N MET A 1 31.03 27.54 -15.81
CA MET A 1 31.24 26.27 -16.55
C MET A 1 30.03 25.38 -16.33
N SER A 2 28.99 25.54 -17.17
CA SER A 2 27.82 24.66 -17.18
C SER A 2 28.15 23.41 -18.01
N GLN A 3 28.91 22.47 -17.44
CA GLN A 3 28.82 21.10 -17.94
C GLN A 3 27.34 20.71 -17.83
N SER A 4 26.74 20.32 -18.95
CA SER A 4 25.34 19.97 -18.99
C SER A 4 25.13 18.72 -18.12
N TRP A 5 24.57 18.92 -16.92
CA TRP A 5 24.25 17.86 -15.96
C TRP A 5 23.50 16.68 -16.61
N THR A 6 22.76 16.95 -17.68
CA THR A 6 22.10 15.95 -18.53
C THR A 6 23.06 14.92 -19.13
N GLY A 7 24.23 15.35 -19.61
CA GLY A 7 25.26 14.48 -20.16
C GLY A 7 25.84 13.55 -19.10
N ALA A 8 26.21 14.10 -17.94
CA ALA A 8 26.78 13.35 -16.82
C ALA A 8 25.81 12.26 -16.29
N VAL A 9 24.52 12.60 -16.11
CA VAL A 9 23.48 11.64 -15.71
C VAL A 9 23.33 10.52 -16.74
N SER A 10 23.27 10.87 -18.02
CA SER A 10 23.04 9.88 -19.08
C SER A 10 24.11 8.79 -19.14
N VAL A 11 25.38 9.17 -18.93
CA VAL A 11 26.52 8.23 -18.88
C VAL A 11 26.42 7.30 -17.66
N ALA A 12 25.91 7.81 -16.53
CA ALA A 12 25.81 7.04 -15.30
C ALA A 12 24.65 6.02 -15.29
N LEU A 13 23.62 6.23 -16.10
CA LEU A 13 22.42 5.37 -16.12
C LEU A 13 22.73 3.94 -16.58
N VAL A 14 23.65 3.76 -17.53
CA VAL A 14 24.03 2.43 -18.05
C VAL A 14 24.70 1.56 -16.96
N PRO A 15 25.78 2.01 -16.30
CA PRO A 15 26.39 1.23 -15.22
C PRO A 15 25.42 1.08 -14.02
N ALA A 16 24.61 2.09 -13.72
CA ALA A 16 23.55 1.97 -12.71
C ALA A 16 22.55 0.85 -13.04
N ALA A 17 22.06 0.77 -14.28
CA ALA A 17 21.17 -0.29 -14.73
C ALA A 17 21.86 -1.68 -14.70
N ALA A 18 23.14 -1.75 -15.05
CA ALA A 18 23.91 -3.01 -14.99
C ALA A 18 24.02 -3.56 -13.56
N LEU A 19 24.25 -2.68 -12.57
CA LEU A 19 24.26 -3.07 -11.16
C LEU A 19 22.90 -3.61 -10.69
N GLN A 20 21.81 -3.05 -11.22
CA GLN A 20 20.45 -3.50 -10.91
C GLN A 20 20.14 -4.87 -11.54
N LEU A 21 20.63 -5.14 -12.76
CA LEU A 21 20.58 -6.49 -13.34
C LEU A 21 21.41 -7.50 -12.56
N LEU A 22 22.58 -7.10 -12.06
CA LEU A 22 23.40 -7.93 -11.20
C LEU A 22 22.67 -8.26 -9.90
N ALA A 23 22.01 -7.28 -9.27
CA ALA A 23 21.18 -7.51 -8.09
C ALA A 23 20.04 -8.50 -8.40
N LEU A 24 19.32 -8.34 -9.51
CA LEU A 24 18.27 -9.27 -9.96
C LEU A 24 18.80 -10.70 -10.15
N PHE A 25 19.98 -10.84 -10.77
CA PHE A 25 20.65 -12.12 -10.97
C PHE A 25 21.02 -12.77 -9.64
N LEU A 26 21.67 -12.03 -8.73
CA LEU A 26 22.10 -12.51 -7.42
C LEU A 26 20.91 -12.91 -6.55
N PHE A 27 19.82 -12.13 -6.57
CA PHE A 27 18.57 -12.52 -5.93
C PHE A 27 18.09 -13.86 -6.50
N THR A 28 17.96 -13.97 -7.82
CA THR A 28 17.49 -15.21 -8.47
C THR A 28 18.37 -16.42 -8.09
N ALA A 29 19.70 -16.25 -8.10
CA ALA A 29 20.65 -17.28 -7.71
C ALA A 29 20.46 -17.69 -6.24
N GLN A 30 20.29 -16.72 -5.33
CA GLN A 30 20.03 -16.97 -3.92
C GLN A 30 18.75 -17.81 -3.73
N TRP A 31 17.67 -17.47 -4.43
CA TRP A 31 16.42 -18.24 -4.38
C TRP A 31 16.59 -19.67 -4.89
N VAL A 32 17.31 -19.89 -6.00
CA VAL A 32 17.62 -21.23 -6.51
C VAL A 32 18.38 -22.06 -5.47
N LEU A 33 19.38 -21.47 -4.81
CA LEU A 33 20.14 -22.17 -3.77
C LEU A 33 19.27 -22.57 -2.56
N ILE A 34 18.36 -21.69 -2.12
CA ILE A 34 17.43 -22.00 -1.03
C ILE A 34 16.51 -23.16 -1.43
N THR A 35 15.97 -23.15 -2.65
CA THR A 35 15.07 -24.23 -3.12
C THR A 35 15.79 -25.58 -3.26
N ARG A 36 17.06 -25.58 -3.70
CA ARG A 36 17.89 -26.81 -3.72
C ARG A 36 18.12 -27.35 -2.32
N TRP A 37 18.29 -26.46 -1.35
CA TRP A 37 18.56 -26.86 0.02
C TRP A 37 17.36 -27.51 0.71
N ILE A 38 16.15 -27.01 0.48
CA ILE A 38 14.92 -27.64 0.99
C ILE A 38 14.48 -28.87 0.17
N ASN A 39 15.39 -29.47 -0.61
CA ASN A 39 15.15 -30.62 -1.48
C ASN A 39 14.00 -30.42 -2.50
N ALA A 40 13.76 -29.18 -2.94
CA ALA A 40 12.77 -28.85 -3.96
C ALA A 40 13.44 -28.03 -5.09
N PRO A 41 14.40 -28.62 -5.84
CA PRO A 41 15.26 -27.88 -6.76
C PRO A 41 14.45 -27.23 -7.89
N VAL A 42 14.54 -25.90 -7.99
CA VAL A 42 13.95 -25.13 -9.09
C VAL A 42 15.03 -24.68 -10.06
N SER A 43 14.76 -24.79 -11.36
CA SER A 43 15.69 -24.31 -12.40
C SER A 43 15.86 -22.79 -12.34
N PHE A 44 17.04 -22.28 -12.68
CA PHE A 44 17.30 -20.84 -12.68
C PHE A 44 16.35 -20.08 -13.60
N ARG A 45 16.04 -20.60 -14.79
CA ARG A 45 15.12 -19.96 -15.75
C ARG A 45 13.70 -19.85 -15.17
N THR A 46 13.21 -20.91 -14.52
CA THR A 46 11.90 -20.91 -13.87
C THR A 46 11.88 -19.91 -12.72
N MET A 47 12.92 -19.91 -11.87
CA MET A 47 13.01 -18.99 -10.73
C MET A 47 13.12 -17.53 -11.17
N ALA A 48 13.88 -17.25 -12.24
CA ALA A 48 13.98 -15.92 -12.84
C ALA A 48 12.60 -15.43 -13.32
N GLY A 49 11.82 -16.30 -13.96
CA GLY A 49 10.44 -15.97 -14.37
C GLY A 49 9.50 -15.72 -13.19
N ILE A 50 9.60 -16.52 -12.13
CA ILE A 50 8.85 -16.30 -10.87
C ILE A 50 9.24 -14.95 -10.25
N TYR A 51 10.54 -14.65 -10.17
CA TYR A 51 11.04 -13.41 -9.58
C TYR A 51 10.59 -12.20 -10.41
N CYS A 52 10.75 -12.22 -11.73
CA CYS A 52 10.30 -11.14 -12.63
C CYS A 52 8.80 -10.87 -12.50
N ALA A 53 7.98 -11.92 -12.48
CA ALA A 53 6.53 -11.81 -12.29
C ALA A 53 6.20 -11.17 -10.93
N ALA A 54 6.88 -11.61 -9.87
CA ALA A 54 6.71 -11.06 -8.54
C ALA A 54 7.14 -9.58 -8.46
N THR A 55 8.23 -9.18 -9.11
CA THR A 55 8.70 -7.79 -9.18
C THR A 55 7.70 -6.88 -9.89
N ILE A 56 7.07 -7.36 -10.97
CA ILE A 56 6.00 -6.60 -11.65
C ILE A 56 4.81 -6.38 -10.69
N VAL A 57 4.35 -7.43 -10.03
CA VAL A 57 3.24 -7.31 -9.06
C VAL A 57 3.62 -6.38 -7.91
N GLU A 58 4.82 -6.53 -7.35
CA GLU A 58 5.33 -5.68 -6.27
C GLU A 58 5.34 -4.20 -6.64
N SER A 59 5.73 -3.89 -7.88
CA SER A 59 5.77 -2.51 -8.40
C SER A 59 4.39 -1.88 -8.54
N LEU A 60 3.35 -2.71 -8.68
CA LEU A 60 1.98 -2.27 -8.93
C LEU A 60 1.09 -2.34 -7.68
N THR A 61 1.46 -3.12 -6.65
CA THR A 61 0.69 -3.27 -5.41
C THR A 61 1.19 -2.37 -4.27
N PRO A 62 0.34 -1.55 -3.62
CA PRO A 62 0.68 -0.89 -2.37
C PRO A 62 0.40 -1.86 -1.21
N SER A 63 1.44 -2.44 -0.60
CA SER A 63 1.32 -3.32 0.59
C SER A 63 2.70 -3.80 1.10
N MET A 64 3.63 -2.93 1.53
CA MET A 64 4.93 -3.32 2.13
C MET A 64 5.70 -4.41 1.36
N LYS A 65 5.62 -4.41 0.03
CA LYS A 65 6.21 -5.47 -0.83
C LYS A 65 5.62 -6.89 -0.67
N ALA A 66 4.54 -7.06 0.08
CA ALA A 66 3.87 -8.35 0.32
C ALA A 66 3.20 -8.94 -0.94
N GLY A 67 2.80 -8.09 -1.90
CA GLY A 67 2.17 -8.54 -3.16
C GLY A 67 3.11 -9.41 -4.01
N GLY A 68 4.39 -9.02 -4.13
CA GLY A 68 5.41 -9.81 -4.81
C GLY A 68 5.70 -11.12 -4.09
N GLU A 69 5.74 -11.11 -2.76
CA GLU A 69 5.98 -12.31 -1.94
C GLU A 69 4.88 -13.36 -2.07
N ALA A 70 3.62 -12.94 -1.97
CA ALA A 70 2.47 -13.82 -2.21
C ALA A 70 2.51 -14.39 -3.64
N THR A 71 2.90 -13.58 -4.61
CA THR A 71 3.06 -14.01 -6.01
C THR A 71 4.14 -15.10 -6.14
N LYS A 72 5.26 -14.98 -5.42
CA LYS A 72 6.30 -16.04 -5.38
C LYS A 72 5.74 -17.34 -4.84
N ILE A 73 5.00 -17.33 -3.72
CA ILE A 73 4.39 -18.53 -3.13
C ILE A 73 3.45 -19.21 -4.11
N ILE A 74 2.54 -18.44 -4.72
CA ILE A 74 1.55 -18.94 -5.68
C ILE A 74 2.24 -19.54 -6.90
N LEU A 75 3.23 -18.85 -7.46
CA LEU A 75 3.93 -19.31 -8.67
C LEU A 75 4.90 -20.46 -8.38
N LEU A 76 5.53 -20.53 -7.21
CA LEU A 76 6.30 -21.71 -6.80
C LEU A 76 5.42 -22.97 -6.75
N LYS A 77 4.19 -22.85 -6.23
CA LYS A 77 3.22 -23.95 -6.27
C LYS A 77 2.84 -24.30 -7.71
N GLN A 78 2.40 -23.32 -8.49
CA GLN A 78 1.86 -23.54 -9.83
C GLN A 78 2.91 -23.98 -10.85
N ARG A 79 4.18 -23.59 -10.69
CA ARG A 79 5.23 -23.76 -11.72
C ARG A 79 6.37 -24.67 -11.31
N ALA A 80 6.66 -24.75 -10.02
CA ALA A 80 7.69 -25.63 -9.50
C ALA A 80 7.09 -26.84 -8.74
N GLY A 81 5.76 -26.93 -8.62
CA GLY A 81 5.08 -28.05 -7.97
C GLY A 81 5.27 -28.10 -6.46
N LEU A 82 5.74 -27.01 -5.83
CA LEU A 82 5.93 -26.96 -4.38
C LEU A 82 4.59 -26.93 -3.65
N THR A 83 4.53 -27.55 -2.47
CA THR A 83 3.38 -27.38 -1.58
C THR A 83 3.32 -25.94 -1.07
N HIS A 84 2.13 -25.49 -0.66
CA HIS A 84 1.97 -24.13 -0.14
C HIS A 84 2.88 -23.87 1.07
N GLY A 85 3.00 -24.86 1.98
CA GLY A 85 3.88 -24.77 3.14
C GLY A 85 5.35 -24.60 2.77
N LEU A 86 5.87 -25.40 1.82
CA LEU A 86 7.25 -25.27 1.34
C LEU A 86 7.49 -23.91 0.65
N GLY A 87 6.55 -23.46 -0.18
CA GLY A 87 6.63 -22.15 -0.83
C GLY A 87 6.74 -21.00 0.19
N THR A 88 5.89 -21.01 1.22
CA THR A 88 5.95 -20.03 2.32
C THR A 88 7.28 -20.10 3.07
N ALA A 89 7.78 -21.30 3.36
CA ALA A 89 9.05 -21.48 4.05
C ALA A 89 10.24 -20.89 3.27
N VAL A 90 10.32 -21.10 1.95
CA VAL A 90 11.38 -20.51 1.11
C VAL A 90 11.34 -18.98 1.16
N VAL A 91 10.14 -18.40 1.03
CA VAL A 91 9.98 -16.93 1.07
C VAL A 91 10.41 -16.38 2.41
N LEU A 92 9.97 -17.01 3.49
CA LEU A 92 10.30 -16.64 4.84
C LEU A 92 11.81 -16.68 5.11
N ILE A 93 12.48 -17.78 4.73
CA ILE A 93 13.93 -17.94 4.89
C ILE A 93 14.66 -16.79 4.20
N GLN A 94 14.33 -16.55 2.92
CA GLN A 94 14.98 -15.52 2.14
C GLN A 94 14.74 -14.12 2.73
N LYS A 95 13.50 -13.82 3.11
CA LYS A 95 13.11 -12.51 3.66
C LYS A 95 13.82 -12.24 4.98
N THR A 96 13.89 -13.24 5.85
CA THR A 96 14.55 -13.16 7.15
C THR A 96 16.03 -12.83 6.99
N LEU A 97 16.74 -13.58 6.15
CA LEU A 97 18.16 -13.37 5.89
C LEU A 97 18.43 -12.01 5.23
N SER A 98 17.58 -11.62 4.28
CA SER A 98 17.67 -10.32 3.61
C SER A 98 17.43 -9.15 4.56
N ALA A 99 16.43 -9.23 5.44
CA ALA A 99 16.10 -8.19 6.41
C ALA A 99 17.20 -8.03 7.47
N LEU A 100 17.75 -9.14 7.97
CA LEU A 100 18.88 -9.14 8.89
C LEU A 100 20.07 -8.35 8.34
N VAL A 101 20.43 -8.64 7.09
CA VAL A 101 21.57 -7.98 6.43
C VAL A 101 21.28 -6.52 6.12
N PHE A 102 20.06 -6.19 5.67
CA PHE A 102 19.65 -4.81 5.44
C PHE A 102 19.84 -3.95 6.69
N LEU A 103 19.40 -4.44 7.84
CA LEU A 103 19.53 -3.74 9.11
C LEU A 103 20.98 -3.61 9.56
N LEU A 104 21.79 -4.66 9.38
CA LEU A 104 23.22 -4.62 9.67
C LEU A 104 23.95 -3.56 8.81
N LEU A 105 23.66 -3.48 7.51
CA LEU A 105 24.29 -2.47 6.66
C LEU A 105 23.80 -1.05 7.01
N ALA A 106 22.53 -0.90 7.38
CA ALA A 106 22.00 0.36 7.87
C ALA A 106 22.70 0.80 9.17
N THR A 107 22.90 -0.08 10.16
CA THR A 107 23.65 0.26 11.38
C THR A 107 25.10 0.61 11.11
N LEU A 108 25.78 -0.17 10.26
CA LEU A 108 27.18 0.07 9.90
C LEU A 108 27.35 1.40 9.16
N SER A 109 26.42 1.77 8.29
CA SER A 109 26.45 3.06 7.59
C SER A 109 26.38 4.24 8.56
N PHE A 110 25.54 4.13 9.59
CA PHE A 110 25.42 5.14 10.64
C PHE A 110 26.67 5.20 11.53
N ALA A 111 27.18 4.04 11.98
CA ALA A 111 28.41 3.97 12.76
C ALA A 111 29.60 4.57 11.99
N GLY A 112 29.68 4.32 10.68
CA GLY A 112 30.71 4.90 9.82
C GLY A 112 30.67 6.43 9.75
N LEU A 113 29.48 7.05 9.86
CA LEU A 113 29.35 8.51 9.91
C LEU A 113 29.83 9.11 11.22
N LEU A 114 29.49 8.46 12.34
CA LEU A 114 29.98 8.88 13.66
C LEU A 114 31.51 8.78 13.73
N LEU A 115 32.08 7.68 13.22
CA LEU A 115 33.54 7.50 13.15
C LEU A 115 34.22 8.50 12.21
N ALA A 116 33.52 8.97 11.18
CA ALA A 116 34.00 10.01 10.28
C ALA A 116 33.84 11.44 10.85
N GLY A 117 33.35 11.58 12.09
CA GLY A 117 33.24 12.88 12.77
C GLY A 117 32.07 13.75 12.32
N TYR A 118 31.02 13.16 11.72
CA TYR A 118 29.81 13.92 11.37
C TYR A 118 28.95 14.16 12.61
N ASP A 119 28.68 15.43 12.92
CA ASP A 119 27.70 15.83 13.94
C ASP A 119 26.29 15.56 13.44
N LEU A 120 25.69 14.46 13.91
CA LEU A 120 24.37 14.03 13.46
C LEU A 120 23.26 14.72 14.28
N PRO A 121 22.26 15.36 13.63
CA PRO A 121 21.08 15.87 14.32
C PRO A 121 20.35 14.77 15.09
N ALA A 122 19.70 15.09 16.22
CA ALA A 122 18.98 14.14 17.08
C ALA A 122 17.97 13.22 16.34
N ALA A 123 17.43 13.69 15.20
CA ALA A 123 16.56 12.91 14.31
C ALA A 123 17.23 11.65 13.73
N TRP A 124 18.56 11.64 13.57
CA TRP A 124 19.32 10.51 13.07
C TRP A 124 19.57 9.48 14.18
N GLY A 125 19.52 9.90 15.45
CA GLY A 125 19.50 9.01 16.62
C GLY A 125 18.28 8.09 16.66
N ILE A 126 17.15 8.50 16.06
CA ILE A 126 15.95 7.65 15.93
C ILE A 126 16.23 6.46 15.01
N SER A 127 17.00 6.65 13.93
CA SER A 127 17.42 5.57 13.03
C SER A 127 18.37 4.58 13.73
N LEU A 128 19.24 5.05 14.62
CA LEU A 128 20.07 4.21 15.49
C LEU A 128 19.21 3.39 16.47
N VAL A 129 18.25 4.03 17.14
CA VAL A 129 17.32 3.36 18.07
C VAL A 129 16.50 2.30 17.35
N LEU A 130 16.02 2.58 16.14
CA LEU A 130 15.28 1.61 15.33
C LEU A 130 16.16 0.44 14.90
N ALA A 131 17.38 0.70 14.45
CA ALA A 131 18.26 -0.35 13.99
C ALA A 131 18.78 -1.23 15.15
N LEU A 132 19.08 -0.64 16.31
CA LEU A 132 19.36 -1.35 17.55
C LEU A 132 18.14 -2.10 18.08
N ALA A 133 16.93 -1.53 17.98
CA ALA A 133 15.70 -2.20 18.36
C ALA A 133 15.43 -3.43 17.51
N VAL A 134 15.61 -3.36 16.18
CA VAL A 134 15.40 -4.54 15.33
C VAL A 134 16.52 -5.57 15.54
N ALA A 135 17.77 -5.16 15.74
CA ALA A 135 18.84 -6.08 16.14
C ALA A 135 18.55 -6.76 17.48
N ALA A 136 18.09 -6.01 18.48
CA ALA A 136 17.68 -6.54 19.78
C ALA A 136 16.48 -7.48 19.67
N ILE A 137 15.49 -7.16 18.83
CA ILE A 137 14.33 -8.02 18.54
C ILE A 137 14.79 -9.34 17.92
N LEU A 138 15.71 -9.30 16.94
CA LEU A 138 16.25 -10.50 16.29
C LEU A 138 17.09 -11.36 17.25
N ILE A 139 17.95 -10.73 18.05
CA ILE A 139 18.78 -11.42 19.06
C ILE A 139 17.91 -12.02 20.16
N THR A 140 16.93 -11.27 20.67
CA THR A 140 15.96 -11.74 21.67
C THR A 140 15.09 -12.86 21.09
N GLY A 141 14.69 -12.76 19.82
CA GLY A 141 13.98 -13.82 19.11
C GLY A 141 14.78 -15.12 19.01
N ILE A 142 16.09 -15.03 18.74
CA ILE A 142 17.01 -16.17 18.70
C ILE A 142 17.21 -16.78 20.10
N ILE A 143 17.35 -15.94 21.14
CA ILE A 143 17.54 -16.38 22.54
C ILE A 143 16.27 -17.02 23.10
N CYS A 144 15.11 -16.35 23.00
CA CYS A 144 13.84 -16.84 23.52
C CYS A 144 13.39 -18.14 22.85
N ALA A 145 13.62 -18.27 21.54
CA ALA A 145 13.17 -19.43 20.82
C ALA A 145 14.11 -20.65 20.96
N ARG A 146 15.38 -20.43 21.35
CA ARG A 146 16.29 -21.49 21.82
C ARG A 146 15.76 -22.20 23.07
N SER A 147 14.91 -21.54 23.86
CA SER A 147 14.11 -22.17 24.92
C SER A 147 12.88 -22.85 24.34
N ARG A 148 13.06 -24.09 23.85
CA ARG A 148 12.01 -24.96 23.32
C ARG A 148 10.85 -25.25 24.31
N ARG A 149 10.99 -24.87 25.58
CA ARG A 149 10.14 -25.33 26.70
C ARG A 149 9.03 -24.35 27.10
N THR A 150 9.06 -23.11 26.63
CA THR A 150 8.14 -22.05 27.08
C THR A 150 7.03 -21.70 26.07
N GLN A 151 7.18 -22.06 24.81
CA GLN A 151 6.28 -21.59 23.75
C GLN A 151 4.97 -22.39 23.65
N GLU A 152 4.95 -23.67 24.08
CA GLU A 152 3.72 -24.46 24.15
C GLU A 152 2.78 -24.01 25.28
N ARG A 153 3.24 -23.22 26.26
CA ARG A 153 2.50 -23.05 27.51
C ARG A 153 1.55 -21.87 27.62
N GLN A 154 1.55 -20.86 26.74
CA GLN A 154 0.59 -19.74 26.89
C GLN A 154 0.18 -19.10 25.55
N PRO A 155 -1.03 -19.36 25.02
CA PRO A 155 -1.70 -18.36 24.21
C PRO A 155 -2.04 -17.20 25.16
N ALA A 156 -1.34 -16.08 25.03
CA ALA A 156 -1.72 -14.87 25.75
C ALA A 156 -3.03 -14.34 25.12
N LEU A 157 -4.17 -14.78 25.65
CA LEU A 157 -5.45 -14.13 25.41
C LEU A 157 -5.33 -12.67 25.86
N GLY A 158 -5.46 -11.72 24.93
CA GLY A 158 -5.53 -10.29 25.22
C GLY A 158 -4.31 -9.45 24.86
N ALA A 159 -3.29 -9.97 24.17
CA ALA A 159 -2.21 -9.11 23.68
C ALA A 159 -2.71 -8.16 22.57
N PRO A 160 -2.32 -6.87 22.58
CA PRO A 160 -2.67 -5.95 21.49
C PRO A 160 -2.12 -6.46 20.14
N PRO A 161 -2.79 -6.14 19.02
CA PRO A 161 -2.50 -6.71 17.69
C PRO A 161 -1.05 -6.51 17.22
N VAL A 162 -0.39 -5.45 17.70
CA VAL A 162 1.02 -5.16 17.42
C VAL A 162 1.95 -6.18 18.08
N ILE A 163 1.69 -6.55 19.33
CA ILE A 163 2.53 -7.49 20.10
C ILE A 163 2.32 -8.92 19.61
N SER A 164 1.08 -9.31 19.29
CA SER A 164 0.80 -10.62 18.70
C SER A 164 1.42 -10.76 17.31
N GLY A 165 1.37 -9.70 16.48
CA GLY A 165 2.05 -9.64 15.18
C GLY A 165 3.57 -9.73 15.29
N ALA A 166 4.18 -8.99 16.22
CA ALA A 166 5.63 -9.04 16.46
C ALA A 166 6.08 -10.43 16.95
N ARG A 167 5.32 -11.07 17.86
CA ARG A 167 5.61 -12.43 18.34
C ARG A 167 5.50 -13.46 17.21
N ALA A 168 4.48 -13.35 16.36
CA ALA A 168 4.34 -14.21 15.18
C ALA A 168 5.57 -14.05 14.28
N PHE A 169 5.90 -12.83 13.85
CA PHE A 169 7.08 -12.55 13.02
C PHE A 169 8.37 -13.12 13.61
N LEU A 170 8.60 -12.96 14.92
CA LEU A 170 9.77 -13.50 15.62
C LEU A 170 9.85 -15.02 15.58
N SER A 171 8.73 -15.72 15.81
CA SER A 171 8.69 -17.18 15.69
C SER A 171 9.01 -17.65 14.28
N THR A 172 8.49 -16.93 13.28
CA THR A 172 8.71 -17.21 11.87
C THR A 172 10.19 -17.00 11.46
N VAL A 173 10.83 -15.94 11.95
CA VAL A 173 12.29 -15.69 11.80
C VAL A 173 13.11 -16.83 12.40
N TYR A 174 12.75 -17.27 13.61
CA TYR A 174 13.46 -18.33 14.30
C TYR A 174 13.34 -19.68 13.59
N GLU A 175 12.14 -20.07 13.17
CA GLU A 175 11.94 -21.30 12.40
C GLU A 175 12.78 -21.29 11.11
N GLY A 176 12.86 -20.14 10.43
CA GLY A 176 13.73 -19.95 9.28
C GLY A 176 15.22 -20.13 9.59
N LEU A 177 15.70 -19.59 10.72
CA LEU A 177 17.10 -19.72 11.17
C LEU A 177 17.42 -21.13 11.68
N LEU A 178 16.47 -21.79 12.34
CA LEU A 178 16.61 -23.16 12.83
C LEU A 178 16.89 -24.15 11.71
N LEU A 179 16.32 -23.93 10.53
CA LEU A 179 16.60 -24.79 9.39
C LEU A 179 18.12 -24.84 9.10
N PHE A 180 18.86 -23.75 9.33
CA PHE A 180 20.32 -23.68 9.12
C PHE A 180 21.18 -24.24 10.27
N ARG A 181 20.58 -24.70 11.38
CA ARG A 181 21.28 -25.12 12.60
C ARG A 181 22.29 -26.27 12.39
N GLY A 182 22.21 -26.99 11.26
CA GLY A 182 23.12 -28.07 10.90
C GLY A 182 24.14 -27.74 9.79
N ASN A 183 24.17 -26.54 9.23
CA ASN A 183 25.10 -26.22 8.13
C ASN A 183 25.50 -24.72 8.09
N PRO A 184 26.47 -24.30 8.93
CA PRO A 184 26.85 -22.89 9.06
C PRO A 184 27.50 -22.33 7.78
N GLN A 185 28.15 -23.16 6.97
CA GLN A 185 28.75 -22.74 5.69
C GLN A 185 27.69 -22.26 4.70
N ARG A 186 26.54 -22.94 4.65
CA ARG A 186 25.43 -22.52 3.78
C ARG A 186 24.75 -21.25 4.28
N LEU A 187 24.59 -21.11 5.60
CA LEU A 187 24.11 -19.87 6.19
C LEU A 187 25.02 -18.70 5.84
N LEU A 188 26.34 -18.88 6.00
CA LEU A 188 27.34 -17.88 5.64
C LEU A 188 27.25 -17.50 4.17
N LEU A 189 27.13 -18.46 3.26
CA LEU A 189 26.94 -18.20 1.82
C LEU A 189 25.72 -17.30 1.57
N HIS A 190 24.56 -17.63 2.16
CA HIS A 190 23.36 -16.82 1.96
C HIS A 190 23.47 -15.42 2.57
N VAL A 191 24.13 -15.28 3.72
CA VAL A 191 24.42 -13.97 4.34
C VAL A 191 25.36 -13.15 3.45
N MET A 192 26.43 -13.75 2.94
CA MET A 192 27.36 -13.09 2.01
C MET A 192 26.68 -12.66 0.71
N MET A 193 25.81 -13.51 0.15
CA MET A 193 25.00 -13.13 -1.01
C MET A 193 24.06 -11.97 -0.70
N SER A 194 23.37 -11.99 0.45
CA SER A 194 22.53 -10.87 0.88
C SER A 194 23.35 -9.58 1.08
N LEU A 195 24.56 -9.68 1.62
CA LEU A 195 25.46 -8.53 1.81
C LEU A 195 25.84 -7.93 0.46
N ALA A 196 26.25 -8.78 -0.49
CA ALA A 196 26.57 -8.37 -1.85
C ALA A 196 25.36 -7.74 -2.56
N ILE A 197 24.17 -8.31 -2.40
CA ILE A 197 22.95 -7.76 -3.01
C ILE A 197 22.62 -6.38 -2.45
N TRP A 198 22.62 -6.24 -1.12
CA TRP A 198 22.22 -4.97 -0.49
C TRP A 198 23.25 -3.86 -0.66
N SER A 199 24.54 -4.18 -0.83
CA SER A 199 25.57 -3.18 -1.12
C SER A 199 25.50 -2.61 -2.53
N LEU A 200 24.90 -3.32 -3.50
CA LEU A 200 24.73 -2.83 -4.87
C LEU A 200 23.81 -1.59 -4.94
N PHE A 201 22.86 -1.44 -4.01
CA PHE A 201 21.94 -0.31 -4.00
C PHE A 201 22.63 1.03 -3.72
N PRO A 202 23.37 1.22 -2.60
CA PRO A 202 24.10 2.47 -2.39
C PRO A 202 25.25 2.65 -3.38
N LEU A 203 25.84 1.55 -3.89
CA LEU A 203 26.81 1.62 -4.99
C LEU A 203 26.18 2.23 -6.24
N THR A 204 24.93 1.87 -6.56
CA THR A 204 24.17 2.47 -7.68
C THR A 204 24.03 3.98 -7.52
N LEU A 205 23.70 4.46 -6.31
CA LEU A 205 23.61 5.91 -6.04
C LEU A 205 24.98 6.59 -6.20
N GLY A 206 26.05 5.96 -5.71
CA GLY A 206 27.41 6.46 -5.87
C GLY A 206 27.86 6.54 -7.34
N VAL A 207 27.50 5.55 -8.17
CA VAL A 207 27.77 5.56 -9.61
C VAL A 207 27.04 6.70 -10.31
N ILE A 208 25.82 7.02 -9.89
CA ILE A 208 25.05 8.15 -10.43
C ILE A 208 25.68 9.49 -10.05
N LEU A 209 26.21 9.61 -8.83
CA LEU A 209 26.87 10.81 -8.32
C LEU A 209 28.27 11.04 -8.88
N TYR A 210 28.99 9.96 -9.22
CA TYR A 210 30.41 10.03 -9.59
C TYR A 210 30.70 11.01 -10.74
N PRO A 211 29.95 11.02 -11.86
CA PRO A 211 30.19 11.97 -12.95
C PRO A 211 29.91 13.43 -12.59
N MET A 212 29.19 13.69 -11.50
CA MET A 212 28.83 15.04 -11.03
C MET A 212 29.91 15.64 -10.12
N ASN A 213 30.93 14.85 -9.76
CA ASN A 213 32.03 15.26 -8.89
C ASN A 213 31.57 15.85 -7.54
N ILE A 214 30.43 15.38 -7.02
CA ILE A 214 29.90 15.78 -5.71
C ILE A 214 30.55 14.90 -4.64
N PRO A 215 31.35 15.47 -3.72
CA PRO A 215 32.06 14.70 -2.71
C PRO A 215 31.12 14.30 -1.56
N VAL A 216 30.34 13.24 -1.75
CA VAL A 216 29.52 12.66 -0.68
C VAL A 216 30.21 11.40 -0.15
N PRO A 217 30.48 11.29 1.17
CA PRO A 217 31.15 10.12 1.72
C PRO A 217 30.26 8.86 1.62
N TRP A 218 30.88 7.71 1.38
CA TRP A 218 30.18 6.43 1.20
C TRP A 218 29.23 6.04 2.34
N PRO A 219 29.57 6.22 3.63
CA PRO A 219 28.64 5.94 4.72
C PRO A 219 27.36 6.79 4.65
N LEU A 220 27.45 8.04 4.20
CA LEU A 220 26.30 8.93 4.03
C LEU A 220 25.41 8.44 2.89
N LEU A 221 25.99 8.07 1.75
CA LEU A 221 25.24 7.50 0.62
C LEU A 221 24.53 6.20 0.98
N ALA A 222 25.22 5.33 1.70
CA ALA A 222 24.64 4.09 2.22
C ALA A 222 23.44 4.38 3.12
N MET A 223 23.61 5.28 4.08
CA MET A 223 22.55 5.62 5.03
C MET A 223 21.34 6.26 4.34
N ILE A 224 21.55 7.25 3.45
CA ILE A 224 20.49 7.88 2.66
C ILE A 224 19.71 6.82 1.88
N THR A 225 20.43 5.91 1.21
CA THR A 225 19.82 4.83 0.42
C THR A 225 18.96 3.91 1.28
N PHE A 226 19.47 3.44 2.42
CA PHE A 226 18.74 2.51 3.28
C PHE A 226 17.53 3.16 3.96
N ILE A 227 17.63 4.41 4.41
CA ILE A 227 16.49 5.14 4.98
C ILE A 227 15.41 5.36 3.92
N ALA A 228 15.78 5.77 2.70
CA ALA A 228 14.83 5.90 1.59
C ALA A 228 14.15 4.56 1.26
N TYR A 229 14.90 3.45 1.22
CA TYR A 229 14.32 2.12 1.03
C TYR A 229 13.37 1.71 2.16
N ALA A 230 13.71 2.01 3.41
CA ALA A 230 12.83 1.75 4.56
C ALA A 230 11.52 2.55 4.44
N ALA A 231 11.58 3.83 4.06
CA ALA A 231 10.41 4.65 3.80
C ALA A 231 9.57 4.14 2.62
N GLY A 232 10.23 3.63 1.57
CA GLY A 232 9.57 2.98 0.43
C GLY A 232 8.88 1.66 0.77
N MET A 233 9.23 1.03 1.90
CA MET A 233 8.52 -0.17 2.39
C MET A 233 7.25 0.17 3.18
N VAL A 234 7.00 1.42 3.54
CA VAL A 234 5.73 1.83 4.18
C VAL A 234 4.61 1.71 3.15
N PRO A 235 3.45 1.08 3.47
CA PRO A 235 2.43 0.70 2.50
C PRO A 235 1.54 1.88 2.06
N LEU A 236 2.14 3.01 1.66
CA LEU A 236 1.39 4.19 1.23
C LEU A 236 1.04 4.13 -0.26
N PHE A 237 2.03 3.83 -1.11
CA PHE A 237 1.90 3.90 -2.56
C PHE A 237 2.50 2.68 -3.26
N PRO A 238 2.03 2.34 -4.48
CA PRO A 238 2.59 1.25 -5.27
C PRO A 238 4.10 1.42 -5.49
N GLY A 239 4.87 0.34 -5.29
CA GLY A 239 6.32 0.36 -5.56
C GLY A 239 7.13 1.38 -4.72
N GLY A 240 6.56 1.91 -3.64
CA GLY A 240 7.18 2.96 -2.81
C GLY A 240 7.32 4.32 -3.50
N ILE A 241 6.60 4.55 -4.61
CA ILE A 241 6.60 5.83 -5.33
C ILE A 241 6.15 6.94 -4.39
N GLY A 242 6.81 8.10 -4.43
CA GLY A 242 6.50 9.24 -3.58
C GLY A 242 7.16 9.15 -2.19
N SER A 243 6.95 8.07 -1.43
CA SER A 243 7.57 7.95 -0.09
C SER A 243 9.09 7.76 -0.15
N PHE A 244 9.57 6.88 -1.03
CA PHE A 244 11.01 6.73 -1.29
C PHE A 244 11.61 8.03 -1.81
N ASP A 245 10.94 8.64 -2.79
CA ASP A 245 11.46 9.78 -3.54
C ASP A 245 11.55 11.02 -2.64
N ALA A 246 10.51 11.30 -1.85
CA ALA A 246 10.48 12.42 -0.91
C ALA A 246 11.58 12.30 0.16
N VAL A 247 11.76 11.10 0.74
CA VAL A 247 12.78 10.88 1.76
C VAL A 247 14.19 10.97 1.17
N MET A 248 14.42 10.40 -0.01
CA MET A 248 15.70 10.52 -0.72
C MET A 248 16.04 11.99 -1.00
N VAL A 249 15.12 12.74 -1.63
CA VAL A 249 15.32 14.17 -1.94
C VAL A 249 15.59 14.98 -0.68
N PHE A 250 14.80 14.77 0.37
CA PHE A 250 14.95 15.47 1.65
C PHE A 250 16.33 15.22 2.28
N LEU A 251 16.79 13.96 2.31
CA LEU A 251 18.08 13.62 2.90
C LEU A 251 19.26 14.09 2.04
N LEU A 252 19.17 14.00 0.71
CA LEU A 252 20.16 14.57 -0.20
C LEU A 252 20.25 16.09 -0.01
N GLN A 253 19.11 16.79 0.10
CA GLN A 253 19.10 18.22 0.37
C GLN A 253 19.76 18.56 1.72
N ARG A 254 19.51 17.75 2.75
CA ARG A 254 20.12 17.96 4.06
C ARG A 254 21.63 17.66 4.08
N SER A 255 22.12 16.88 3.11
CA SER A 255 23.55 16.68 2.88
C SER A 255 24.25 17.82 2.13
N GLY A 256 23.53 18.89 1.79
CA GLY A 256 24.08 20.08 1.12
C GLY A 256 23.92 20.09 -0.40
N ILE A 257 23.15 19.16 -0.97
CA ILE A 257 22.83 19.13 -2.39
C ILE A 257 21.62 20.06 -2.66
N ASP A 258 21.66 20.86 -3.72
CA ASP A 258 20.53 21.71 -4.07
C ASP A 258 19.28 20.88 -4.48
N LEU A 259 18.09 21.46 -4.36
CA LEU A 259 16.83 20.76 -4.65
C LEU A 259 16.75 20.22 -6.09
N GLY A 260 17.25 20.96 -7.07
CA GLY A 260 17.22 20.56 -8.47
C GLY A 260 18.09 19.34 -8.74
N THR A 261 19.30 19.33 -8.19
CA THR A 261 20.23 18.21 -8.27
C THR A 261 19.73 17.01 -7.47
N ALA A 262 19.20 17.21 -6.26
CA ALA A 262 18.63 16.13 -5.44
C ALA A 262 17.45 15.43 -6.14
N LEU A 263 16.57 16.19 -6.79
CA LEU A 263 15.48 15.65 -7.62
C LEU A 263 16.03 14.86 -8.80
N THR A 264 17.01 15.41 -9.52
CA THR A 264 17.64 14.76 -10.68
C THR A 264 18.29 13.43 -10.30
N LEU A 265 19.05 13.41 -9.21
CA LEU A 265 19.69 12.21 -8.66
C LEU A 265 18.67 11.15 -8.26
N THR A 266 17.62 11.56 -7.55
CA THR A 266 16.55 10.65 -7.11
C THR A 266 15.84 10.05 -8.32
N LEU A 267 15.48 10.87 -9.32
CA LEU A 267 14.85 10.40 -10.54
C LEU A 267 15.76 9.46 -11.35
N ALA A 268 17.05 9.77 -11.49
CA ALA A 268 18.01 8.89 -12.14
C ALA A 268 18.13 7.55 -11.42
N PHE A 269 18.19 7.56 -10.09
CA PHE A 269 18.22 6.35 -9.28
C PHE A 269 16.93 5.52 -9.44
N ARG A 270 15.76 6.16 -9.49
CA ARG A 270 14.48 5.46 -9.72
C ARG A 270 14.37 4.92 -11.14
N LEU A 271 14.88 5.65 -12.12
CA LEU A 271 14.90 5.20 -13.51
C LEU A 271 15.68 3.88 -13.63
N SER A 272 16.85 3.77 -12.99
CA SER A 272 17.65 2.54 -13.01
C SER A 272 17.12 1.44 -12.08
N SER A 273 16.72 1.77 -10.85
CA SER A 273 16.37 0.77 -9.82
C SER A 273 14.94 0.26 -9.89
N PHE A 274 14.01 1.05 -10.43
CA PHE A 274 12.58 0.72 -10.45
C PHE A 274 12.05 0.57 -11.87
N TRP A 275 12.09 1.64 -12.67
CA TRP A 275 11.47 1.65 -14.00
C TRP A 275 12.16 0.73 -14.99
N PHE A 276 13.50 0.78 -15.04
CA PHE A 276 14.28 -0.10 -15.89
C PHE A 276 14.06 -1.59 -15.55
N ILE A 277 14.05 -1.95 -14.27
CA ILE A 277 13.80 -3.32 -13.82
C ILE A 277 12.37 -3.78 -14.15
N LEU A 278 11.38 -2.91 -14.02
CA LEU A 278 10.00 -3.22 -14.40
C LEU A 278 9.89 -3.53 -15.91
N VAL A 279 10.51 -2.70 -16.76
CA VAL A 279 10.55 -2.90 -18.21
C VAL A 279 11.32 -4.18 -18.57
N PHE A 280 12.50 -4.38 -17.97
CA PHE A 280 13.30 -5.58 -18.18
C PHE A 280 12.55 -6.86 -17.81
N CYS A 281 11.91 -6.91 -16.63
CA CYS A 281 11.11 -8.06 -16.20
C CYS A 281 9.96 -8.34 -17.16
N SER A 282 9.29 -7.28 -17.65
CA SER A 282 8.18 -7.38 -18.60
C SER A 282 8.64 -7.92 -19.95
N LEU A 283 9.78 -7.43 -20.46
CA LEU A 283 10.39 -7.90 -21.69
C LEU A 283 10.89 -9.35 -21.55
N TYR A 284 11.56 -9.68 -20.45
CA TYR A 284 12.05 -11.02 -20.16
C TYR A 284 10.92 -12.05 -20.19
N LEU A 285 9.80 -11.78 -19.51
CA LEU A 285 8.62 -12.65 -19.56
C LEU A 285 8.00 -12.74 -20.96
N SER A 286 8.04 -11.65 -21.73
CA SER A 286 7.53 -11.62 -23.10
C SER A 286 8.36 -12.48 -24.06
N VAL A 287 9.69 -12.40 -23.98
CA VAL A 287 10.62 -13.15 -24.83
C VAL A 287 10.65 -14.63 -24.45
N THR A 288 10.78 -14.94 -23.15
CA THR A 288 10.77 -16.32 -22.67
C THR A 288 9.41 -17.00 -22.89
N GLY A 289 8.33 -16.23 -22.90
CA GLY A 289 6.99 -16.66 -23.29
C GLY A 289 6.89 -17.11 -24.75
N ARG A 290 7.64 -16.50 -25.67
CA ARG A 290 7.69 -16.87 -27.10
C ARG A 290 8.62 -18.05 -27.37
N ALA A 291 9.74 -18.14 -26.65
CA ALA A 291 10.73 -19.21 -26.82
C ALA A 291 10.23 -20.57 -26.31
N ALA A 292 9.31 -20.59 -25.34
CA ALA A 292 8.57 -21.78 -24.97
C ALA A 292 7.40 -21.94 -25.95
N ALA A 293 7.55 -22.76 -26.99
CA ALA A 293 6.54 -23.06 -28.03
C ALA A 293 5.29 -23.79 -27.48
N ARG A 294 4.64 -23.24 -26.45
CA ARG A 294 3.38 -23.69 -25.86
C ARG A 294 2.58 -22.44 -25.48
N PRO A 295 1.45 -22.14 -26.15
CA PRO A 295 0.62 -20.95 -25.87
C PRO A 295 0.13 -20.89 -24.41
N SER A 296 0.14 -22.02 -23.70
CA SER A 296 -0.16 -22.10 -22.27
C SER A 296 0.93 -21.56 -21.34
N PHE A 297 2.19 -21.38 -21.78
CA PHE A 297 3.27 -20.94 -20.89
C PHE A 297 3.13 -19.47 -20.47
N MET A 298 2.97 -18.55 -21.44
CA MET A 298 2.78 -17.11 -21.20
C MET A 298 1.38 -16.81 -20.64
N GLY A 299 0.33 -17.41 -21.22
CA GLY A 299 -1.06 -17.19 -20.82
C GLY A 299 -1.30 -17.45 -19.32
N ARG A 300 -0.62 -18.45 -18.74
CA ARG A 300 -0.72 -18.77 -17.32
C ARG A 300 0.03 -17.80 -16.38
N TYR A 301 1.15 -17.19 -16.80
CA TYR A 301 1.82 -16.15 -15.99
C TYR A 301 0.99 -14.87 -16.02
N PHE A 302 0.61 -14.46 -17.23
CA PHE A 302 -0.19 -13.26 -17.42
C PHE A 302 -1.56 -13.37 -16.75
N SER A 303 -2.27 -14.50 -16.87
CA SER A 303 -3.57 -14.70 -16.21
C SER A 303 -3.46 -14.64 -14.68
N SER A 304 -2.43 -15.27 -14.10
CA SER A 304 -2.20 -15.23 -12.65
C SER A 304 -1.85 -13.82 -12.17
N ILE A 305 -0.98 -13.10 -12.90
CA ILE A 305 -0.64 -11.70 -12.59
C ILE A 305 -1.89 -10.83 -12.71
N VAL A 306 -2.60 -10.88 -13.85
CA VAL A 306 -3.80 -10.07 -14.10
C VAL A 306 -4.87 -10.32 -13.04
N GLU A 307 -5.11 -11.57 -12.64
CA GLU A 307 -6.09 -11.87 -11.58
C GLU A 307 -5.66 -11.32 -10.22
N ILE A 308 -4.37 -11.40 -9.87
CA ILE A 308 -3.83 -10.82 -8.63
C ILE A 308 -3.95 -9.30 -8.65
N LEU A 309 -3.53 -8.64 -9.74
CA LEU A 309 -3.63 -7.19 -9.93
C LEU A 309 -5.10 -6.76 -9.90
N ARG A 310 -5.99 -7.51 -10.56
CA ARG A 310 -7.44 -7.25 -10.59
C ARG A 310 -8.04 -7.24 -9.18
N ARG A 311 -7.70 -8.21 -8.35
CA ARG A 311 -8.23 -8.31 -6.98
C ARG A 311 -7.64 -7.30 -6.02
N ARG A 312 -6.37 -6.92 -6.22
CA ARG A 312 -5.62 -6.07 -5.26
C ARG A 312 -5.66 -4.59 -5.64
N ILE A 313 -5.47 -4.26 -6.92
CA ILE A 313 -5.20 -2.88 -7.39
C ILE A 313 -6.46 -2.16 -7.83
N LEU A 314 -7.37 -2.82 -8.55
CA LEU A 314 -8.60 -2.15 -9.00
C LEU A 314 -9.42 -1.54 -7.85
N PRO A 315 -9.50 -2.17 -6.66
CA PRO A 315 -10.15 -1.55 -5.50
C PRO A 315 -9.40 -0.35 -4.90
N LEU A 316 -8.10 -0.21 -5.18
CA LEU A 316 -7.29 0.88 -4.64
C LEU A 316 -7.43 2.16 -5.44
N ILE A 317 -7.68 2.08 -6.75
CA ILE A 317 -7.87 3.24 -7.63
C ILE A 317 -8.94 4.21 -7.10
N PRO A 318 -10.19 3.77 -6.84
CA PRO A 318 -11.21 4.67 -6.29
C PRO A 318 -10.78 5.22 -4.93
N ASN A 319 -10.25 4.39 -4.04
CA ASN A 319 -9.81 4.84 -2.72
C ASN A 319 -8.70 5.90 -2.77
N THR A 320 -7.76 5.81 -3.73
CA THR A 320 -6.71 6.82 -3.90
C THR A 320 -7.25 8.14 -4.42
N LEU A 321 -8.27 8.11 -5.28
CA LEU A 321 -8.94 9.32 -5.75
C LEU A 321 -9.71 9.98 -4.59
N THR A 322 -10.38 9.20 -3.75
CA THR A 322 -11.04 9.68 -2.52
C THR A 322 -10.03 10.29 -1.54
N LEU A 323 -8.87 9.66 -1.35
CA LEU A 323 -7.79 10.27 -0.55
C LEU A 323 -7.26 11.55 -1.19
N GLY A 324 -7.19 11.62 -2.52
CA GLY A 324 -6.86 12.84 -3.27
C GLY A 324 -7.86 13.97 -3.01
N ASN A 325 -9.16 13.68 -3.00
CA ASN A 325 -10.22 14.60 -2.58
C ASN A 325 -9.93 15.16 -1.18
N LEU A 326 -9.72 14.30 -0.18
CA LEU A 326 -9.42 14.70 1.21
C LEU A 326 -8.15 15.56 1.30
N LEU A 327 -7.08 15.21 0.58
CA LEU A 327 -5.84 15.96 0.56
C LEU A 327 -6.02 17.35 -0.05
N LEU A 328 -6.81 17.47 -1.12
CA LEU A 328 -7.13 18.77 -1.72
C LEU A 328 -7.99 19.63 -0.77
N GLY A 329 -9.00 19.06 -0.13
CA GLY A 329 -9.83 19.77 0.85
C GLY A 329 -9.03 20.30 2.04
N THR A 330 -8.21 19.46 2.65
CA THR A 330 -7.32 19.84 3.76
C THR A 330 -6.24 20.85 3.34
N THR A 331 -5.66 20.70 2.16
CA THR A 331 -4.71 21.69 1.60
C THR A 331 -5.39 23.04 1.42
N GLY A 332 -6.63 23.07 0.93
CA GLY A 332 -7.38 24.31 0.78
C GLY A 332 -7.59 25.05 2.10
N ILE A 333 -7.92 24.33 3.17
CA ILE A 333 -8.01 24.89 4.53
C ILE A 333 -6.67 25.50 4.96
N LEU A 334 -5.57 24.74 4.82
CA LEU A 334 -4.25 25.17 5.28
C LEU A 334 -3.73 26.40 4.54
N LEU A 335 -3.95 26.48 3.22
CA LEU A 335 -3.57 27.63 2.40
C LEU A 335 -4.25 28.93 2.88
N CYS A 336 -5.52 28.84 3.26
CA CYS A 336 -6.29 29.98 3.76
C CYS A 336 -5.83 30.40 5.16
N LEU A 337 -5.71 29.44 6.09
CA LEU A 337 -5.33 29.72 7.48
C LEU A 337 -3.90 30.25 7.64
N LYS A 338 -3.00 29.90 6.72
CA LYS A 338 -1.61 30.40 6.71
C LYS A 338 -1.46 31.76 6.01
N GLY A 339 -2.56 32.35 5.53
CA GLY A 339 -2.54 33.66 4.90
C GLY A 339 -1.90 33.70 3.52
N PHE A 340 -1.89 32.58 2.78
CA PHE A 340 -1.40 32.55 1.40
C PHE A 340 -2.43 33.18 0.45
N ASP A 341 -3.29 32.37 -0.17
CA ASP A 341 -4.35 32.85 -1.03
C ASP A 341 -5.57 31.94 -0.91
N CYS A 342 -6.68 32.52 -0.45
CA CYS A 342 -7.94 31.81 -0.33
C CYS A 342 -8.52 31.40 -1.70
N ARG A 343 -8.12 32.06 -2.79
CA ARG A 343 -8.55 31.68 -4.14
C ARG A 343 -7.95 30.34 -4.56
N LEU A 344 -6.68 30.12 -4.23
CA LEU A 344 -6.02 28.82 -4.45
C LEU A 344 -6.68 27.74 -3.61
N GLY A 345 -7.05 28.04 -2.36
CA GLY A 345 -7.80 27.09 -1.53
C GLY A 345 -9.17 26.72 -2.11
N ALA A 346 -9.89 27.68 -2.71
CA ALA A 346 -11.19 27.40 -3.34
C ALA A 346 -11.01 26.58 -4.62
N ALA A 347 -9.96 26.85 -5.40
CA ALA A 347 -9.57 26.01 -6.54
C ALA A 347 -9.25 24.58 -6.10
N CYS A 348 -8.63 24.36 -4.93
CA CYS A 348 -8.44 23.03 -4.36
C CYS A 348 -9.77 22.33 -4.06
N ILE A 349 -10.80 23.03 -3.55
CA ILE A 349 -12.13 22.43 -3.32
C ILE A 349 -12.82 22.06 -4.64
N LEU A 350 -12.68 22.88 -5.68
CA LEU A 350 -13.19 22.51 -7.02
C LEU A 350 -12.45 21.29 -7.59
N GLY A 351 -11.12 21.21 -7.37
CA GLY A 351 -10.34 20.01 -7.69
C GLY A 351 -10.77 18.78 -6.88
N ALA A 352 -11.12 18.97 -5.61
CA ALA A 352 -11.64 17.92 -4.73
C ALA A 352 -12.97 17.36 -5.27
N ALA A 353 -13.86 18.24 -5.77
CA ALA A 353 -15.12 17.83 -6.42
C ALA A 353 -14.91 17.03 -7.71
N LEU A 354 -13.86 17.34 -8.46
CA LEU A 354 -13.46 16.54 -9.62
C LEU A 354 -12.98 15.15 -9.20
N MET A 355 -12.16 15.06 -8.16
CA MET A 355 -11.66 13.77 -7.63
C MET A 355 -12.80 12.89 -7.09
N ASP A 356 -13.74 13.47 -6.35
CA ASP A 356 -14.97 12.83 -5.88
C ASP A 356 -15.80 12.26 -7.05
N SER A 357 -16.03 13.06 -8.09
CA SER A 357 -16.75 12.59 -9.29
C SER A 357 -16.04 11.42 -9.98
N LEU A 358 -14.70 11.45 -10.01
CA LEU A 358 -13.87 10.43 -10.63
C LEU A 358 -13.78 9.14 -9.80
N ASP A 359 -13.82 9.21 -8.47
CA ASP A 359 -13.73 8.02 -7.62
C ASP A 359 -14.99 7.15 -7.74
N GLY A 360 -16.18 7.75 -7.72
CA GLY A 360 -17.45 7.06 -7.85
C GLY A 360 -17.64 6.50 -9.26
N TRP A 361 -17.17 7.24 -10.27
CA TRP A 361 -17.11 6.74 -11.65
C TRP A 361 -16.16 5.54 -11.77
N SER A 362 -14.97 5.63 -11.17
CA SER A 362 -13.95 4.58 -11.23
C SER A 362 -14.43 3.32 -10.52
N ALA A 363 -15.04 3.45 -9.34
CA ALA A 363 -15.59 2.34 -8.58
C ALA A 363 -16.64 1.56 -9.38
N ARG A 364 -17.57 2.27 -10.04
CA ARG A 364 -18.62 1.66 -10.88
C ARG A 364 -18.05 1.01 -12.14
N ARG A 365 -17.18 1.70 -12.88
CA ARG A 365 -16.59 1.16 -14.13
C ARG A 365 -15.68 -0.03 -13.89
N LEU A 366 -14.90 -0.01 -12.80
CA LEU A 366 -13.98 -1.10 -12.46
C LEU A 366 -14.67 -2.24 -11.69
N LYS A 367 -15.98 -2.13 -11.38
CA LYS A 367 -16.73 -3.05 -10.52
C LYS A 367 -15.99 -3.27 -9.18
N ALA A 368 -15.48 -2.19 -8.62
CA ALA A 368 -14.57 -2.17 -7.48
C ALA A 368 -15.18 -1.42 -6.28
N GLU A 369 -16.49 -1.56 -6.09
CA GLU A 369 -17.21 -0.99 -4.94
C GLU A 369 -16.82 -1.74 -3.66
N SER A 370 -16.47 -0.99 -2.61
CA SER A 370 -16.07 -1.55 -1.32
C SER A 370 -16.72 -0.80 -0.16
N THR A 371 -16.95 -1.50 0.95
CA THR A 371 -17.49 -0.90 2.18
C THR A 371 -16.54 0.15 2.75
N LEU A 372 -15.23 -0.13 2.76
CA LEU A 372 -14.19 0.82 3.14
C LEU A 372 -14.25 2.08 2.27
N GLY A 373 -14.32 1.93 0.95
CA GLY A 373 -14.39 3.05 0.02
C GLY A 373 -15.62 3.93 0.28
N LYS A 374 -16.79 3.34 0.54
CA LYS A 374 -18.01 4.08 0.89
C LYS A 374 -17.87 4.92 2.17
N GLU A 375 -17.27 4.37 3.22
CA GLU A 375 -17.05 5.12 4.46
C GLU A 375 -15.97 6.20 4.29
N LEU A 376 -14.89 5.89 3.56
CA LEU A 376 -13.82 6.83 3.26
C LEU A 376 -14.31 8.02 2.42
N ASP A 377 -15.18 7.76 1.44
CA ASP A 377 -15.87 8.74 0.60
C ASP A 377 -16.67 9.72 1.46
N SER A 378 -17.50 9.20 2.36
CA SER A 378 -18.29 10.02 3.29
C SER A 378 -17.43 10.87 4.24
N LEU A 379 -16.30 10.33 4.73
CA LEU A 379 -15.37 11.08 5.58
C LEU A 379 -14.64 12.17 4.80
N SER A 380 -14.21 11.87 3.58
CA SER A 380 -13.57 12.83 2.67
C SER A 380 -14.52 13.97 2.32
N ASP A 381 -15.76 13.65 1.94
CA ASP A 381 -16.81 14.60 1.61
C ASP A 381 -17.11 15.58 2.75
N LEU A 382 -17.16 15.08 3.99
CA LEU A 382 -17.40 15.92 5.14
C LEU A 382 -16.28 16.97 5.31
N VAL A 383 -15.03 16.58 5.14
CA VAL A 383 -13.89 17.49 5.28
C VAL A 383 -13.83 18.46 4.10
N SER A 384 -13.88 17.97 2.86
CA SER A 384 -13.68 18.76 1.65
C SER A 384 -14.85 19.68 1.31
N PHE A 385 -16.09 19.27 1.60
CA PHE A 385 -17.30 20.03 1.22
C PHE A 385 -18.12 20.52 2.40
N GLY A 386 -18.03 19.85 3.56
CA GLY A 386 -18.68 20.30 4.79
C GLY A 386 -17.85 21.32 5.55
N VAL A 387 -16.57 21.02 5.81
CA VAL A 387 -15.70 21.82 6.69
C VAL A 387 -14.88 22.85 5.92
N ALA A 388 -14.22 22.44 4.82
CA ALA A 388 -13.27 23.31 4.13
C ALA A 388 -13.88 24.63 3.64
N PRO A 389 -15.03 24.65 2.94
CA PRO A 389 -15.61 25.91 2.46
C PRO A 389 -15.99 26.87 3.59
N VAL A 390 -16.46 26.33 4.73
CA VAL A 390 -16.80 27.12 5.92
C VAL A 390 -15.55 27.74 6.55
N ALA A 391 -14.47 26.94 6.69
CA ALA A 391 -13.20 27.42 7.22
C ALA A 391 -12.59 28.53 6.35
N MET A 392 -12.77 28.44 5.03
CA MET A 392 -12.33 29.48 4.10
C MET A 392 -13.11 30.78 4.26
N LEU A 393 -14.44 30.71 4.39
CA LEU A 393 -15.27 31.88 4.63
C LEU A 393 -14.96 32.51 6.00
N CYS A 394 -14.67 31.71 7.03
CA CYS A 394 -14.14 32.21 8.32
C CYS A 394 -12.83 32.98 8.12
N ALA A 395 -11.90 32.45 7.32
CA ALA A 395 -10.59 33.06 7.11
C ALA A 395 -10.64 34.37 6.31
N GLN A 396 -11.69 34.56 5.49
CA GLN A 396 -11.90 35.76 4.68
C GLN A 396 -12.70 36.86 5.38
N GLN A 397 -13.21 36.63 6.60
CA GLN A 397 -14.37 37.36 7.07
C GLN A 397 -14.09 38.73 7.71
N ASN A 398 -15.02 39.66 7.41
CA ASN A 398 -15.25 40.93 8.10
C ASN A 398 -16.53 40.92 8.99
N SER A 399 -17.22 39.77 9.09
CA SER A 399 -18.51 39.64 9.81
C SER A 399 -18.32 39.32 11.30
N PRO A 400 -19.24 39.75 12.19
CA PRO A 400 -19.15 39.48 13.62
C PRO A 400 -19.26 37.98 13.93
N MET A 401 -18.34 37.49 14.77
CA MET A 401 -18.23 36.07 15.12
C MET A 401 -19.47 35.47 15.76
N GLU A 402 -20.25 36.30 16.46
CA GLU A 402 -21.50 35.90 17.15
C GLU A 402 -22.54 35.31 16.18
N ILE A 403 -22.59 35.81 14.94
CA ILE A 403 -23.53 35.34 13.91
C ILE A 403 -22.93 34.19 13.12
N PHE A 404 -21.62 34.26 12.81
CA PHE A 404 -21.03 33.32 11.88
C PHE A 404 -20.70 31.95 12.49
N LEU A 405 -20.31 31.92 13.76
CA LEU A 405 -20.00 30.68 14.47
C LEU A 405 -21.18 29.70 14.52
N PRO A 406 -22.39 30.07 14.97
CA PRO A 406 -23.52 29.13 15.01
C PRO A 406 -23.94 28.65 13.62
N LEU A 407 -23.86 29.50 12.59
CA LEU A 407 -24.19 29.13 11.21
C LEU A 407 -23.17 28.18 10.60
N SER A 408 -21.89 28.35 10.93
CA SER A 408 -20.81 27.43 10.57
C SER A 408 -21.05 26.03 11.15
N LEU A 409 -21.41 25.96 12.44
CA LEU A 409 -21.74 24.71 13.11
C LEU A 409 -23.00 24.06 12.51
N LEU A 410 -24.02 24.87 12.18
CA LEU A 410 -25.24 24.39 11.53
C LEU A 410 -24.95 23.79 10.16
N PHE A 411 -24.13 24.44 9.33
CA PHE A 411 -23.76 23.94 8.00
C PHE A 411 -22.98 22.61 8.08
N VAL A 412 -21.95 22.55 8.94
CA VAL A 412 -21.16 21.32 9.13
C VAL A 412 -22.01 20.19 9.71
N GLY A 413 -22.86 20.48 10.70
CA GLY A 413 -23.79 19.51 11.28
C GLY A 413 -24.81 18.98 10.27
N SER A 414 -25.36 19.87 9.45
CA SER A 414 -26.29 19.51 8.36
C SER A 414 -25.62 18.63 7.31
N SER A 415 -24.36 18.94 6.96
CA SER A 415 -23.54 18.16 6.04
C SER A 415 -23.31 16.74 6.56
N ALA A 416 -22.92 16.60 7.83
CA ALA A 416 -22.70 15.31 8.48
C ALA A 416 -24.00 14.48 8.57
N TYR A 417 -25.11 15.10 8.98
CA TYR A 417 -26.41 14.43 9.06
C TYR A 417 -26.88 13.92 7.69
N ARG A 418 -26.73 14.72 6.63
CA ARG A 418 -27.10 14.33 5.27
C ARG A 418 -26.28 13.14 4.77
N LEU A 419 -24.97 13.10 5.02
CA LEU A 419 -24.10 11.96 4.68
C LEU A 419 -24.51 10.69 5.45
N ALA A 420 -24.78 10.80 6.75
CA ALA A 420 -25.23 9.67 7.57
C ALA A 420 -26.61 9.14 7.12
N ARG A 421 -27.55 10.04 6.78
CA ARG A 421 -28.87 9.68 6.24
C ARG A 421 -28.76 8.97 4.90
N TYR A 422 -27.83 9.38 4.04
CA TYR A 422 -27.56 8.72 2.76
C TYR A 422 -27.00 7.31 2.94
N ASN A 423 -26.11 7.10 3.92
CA ASN A 423 -25.50 5.79 4.17
C ASN A 423 -26.44 4.76 4.80
N THR A 424 -27.46 5.22 5.55
CA THR A 424 -28.37 4.38 6.36
C THR A 424 -29.69 4.04 5.70
N ARG A 425 -30.12 4.76 4.65
CA ARG A 425 -31.39 4.48 3.95
C ARG A 425 -31.18 3.54 2.76
N PRO A 426 -31.98 2.47 2.62
CA PRO A 426 -31.95 1.62 1.43
C PRO A 426 -32.37 2.45 0.21
N SER A 427 -31.62 2.31 -0.89
CA SER A 427 -31.68 3.11 -2.12
C SER A 427 -33.09 3.32 -2.67
N ALA A 428 -33.78 4.38 -2.22
CA ALA A 428 -34.97 4.88 -2.87
C ALA A 428 -34.58 5.62 -4.18
N PRO A 429 -35.47 5.68 -5.19
CA PRO A 429 -35.18 6.34 -6.46
C PRO A 429 -35.22 7.87 -6.30
N GLY A 430 -34.15 8.45 -5.76
CA GLY A 430 -33.99 9.90 -5.63
C GLY A 430 -33.11 10.31 -4.43
N PHE A 431 -32.43 11.45 -4.53
CA PHE A 431 -31.80 12.09 -3.36
C PHE A 431 -32.88 12.86 -2.61
N SER A 432 -33.03 12.64 -1.30
CA SER A 432 -33.78 13.56 -0.43
C SER A 432 -32.80 14.62 0.08
N GLY A 433 -32.97 15.87 -0.37
CA GLY A 433 -32.12 17.00 0.02
C GLY A 433 -30.94 17.25 -0.92
N LEU A 434 -30.33 18.43 -0.78
CA LEU A 434 -29.20 18.90 -1.59
C LEU A 434 -27.93 18.07 -1.30
N PRO A 435 -27.16 17.65 -2.33
CA PRO A 435 -25.87 17.03 -2.11
C PRO A 435 -24.87 17.93 -1.36
N THR A 436 -24.15 17.37 -0.36
CA THR A 436 -23.09 18.07 0.38
C THR A 436 -22.02 18.60 -0.56
N THR A 437 -21.64 17.82 -1.57
CA THR A 437 -20.73 18.23 -2.65
C THR A 437 -21.20 19.50 -3.34
N ALA A 438 -22.48 19.57 -3.74
CA ALA A 438 -23.07 20.75 -4.36
C ALA A 438 -23.10 21.96 -3.41
N ALA A 439 -23.44 21.77 -2.14
CA ALA A 439 -23.42 22.82 -1.13
C ALA A 439 -22.00 23.36 -0.90
N GLY A 440 -21.00 22.47 -0.82
CA GLY A 440 -19.60 22.86 -0.64
C GLY A 440 -19.03 23.58 -1.85
N ILE A 441 -19.36 23.15 -3.08
CA ILE A 441 -18.99 23.85 -4.31
C ILE A 441 -19.61 25.25 -4.33
N ALA A 442 -20.88 25.39 -3.95
CA ALA A 442 -21.54 26.70 -3.90
C ALA A 442 -20.83 27.66 -2.94
N LEU A 443 -20.43 27.19 -1.75
CA LEU A 443 -19.63 28.01 -0.83
C LEU A 443 -18.22 28.29 -1.36
N ALA A 444 -17.56 27.33 -2.02
CA ALA A 444 -16.24 27.57 -2.62
C ALA A 444 -16.29 28.61 -3.76
N LEU A 445 -17.35 28.59 -4.59
CA LEU A 445 -17.60 29.61 -5.61
C LEU A 445 -17.90 30.97 -4.97
N LEU A 446 -18.65 30.97 -3.87
CA LEU A 446 -18.88 32.18 -3.08
C LEU A 446 -17.54 32.76 -2.60
N THR A 447 -16.63 31.94 -2.05
CA THR A 447 -15.27 32.34 -1.66
C THR A 447 -14.42 32.92 -2.81
N LEU A 448 -14.64 32.49 -4.06
CA LEU A 448 -13.97 33.05 -5.24
C LEU A 448 -14.52 34.40 -5.69
N SER A 449 -15.80 34.68 -5.39
CA SER A 449 -16.50 35.93 -5.75
C SER A 449 -16.10 37.12 -4.87
N PHE A 450 -14.80 37.42 -4.81
CA PHE A 450 -14.08 38.37 -3.95
C PHE A 450 -14.48 39.86 -4.08
N GLN A 451 -15.65 40.18 -4.63
CA GLN A 451 -16.16 41.55 -4.66
C GLN A 451 -16.72 41.95 -3.30
N ALA A 452 -16.74 43.26 -3.03
CA ALA A 452 -17.34 43.85 -1.83
C ALA A 452 -18.83 43.49 -1.77
N ARG A 453 -19.12 42.34 -1.15
CA ARG A 453 -20.47 41.82 -1.00
C ARG A 453 -21.03 42.24 0.36
N PRO A 454 -22.33 42.53 0.46
CA PRO A 454 -22.97 42.83 1.73
C PRO A 454 -22.72 41.73 2.78
N LEU A 455 -22.47 42.13 4.02
CA LEU A 455 -22.15 41.24 5.16
C LEU A 455 -23.23 40.17 5.44
N TRP A 456 -24.45 40.35 4.95
CA TRP A 456 -25.57 39.44 5.13
C TRP A 456 -25.62 38.28 4.10
N ILE A 457 -24.86 38.34 3.01
CA ILE A 457 -24.93 37.32 1.95
C ILE A 457 -24.40 35.97 2.44
N ASP A 458 -23.22 35.95 3.06
CA ASP A 458 -22.59 34.73 3.55
C ASP A 458 -23.45 33.96 4.56
N PRO A 459 -23.95 34.60 5.64
CA PRO A 459 -24.82 33.92 6.58
C PRO A 459 -26.14 33.47 5.95
N LEU A 460 -26.70 34.24 5.02
CA LEU A 460 -27.92 33.86 4.31
C LEU A 460 -27.71 32.60 3.47
N VAL A 461 -26.66 32.58 2.64
CA VAL A 461 -26.35 31.44 1.76
C VAL A 461 -26.04 30.19 2.58
N MET A 462 -25.25 30.29 3.65
CA MET A 462 -24.96 29.16 4.53
C MET A 462 -26.22 28.59 5.17
N THR A 463 -27.13 29.46 5.64
CA THR A 463 -28.40 29.04 6.24
C THR A 463 -29.28 28.31 5.23
N LEU A 464 -29.42 28.88 4.02
CA LEU A 464 -30.21 28.28 2.95
C LEU A 464 -29.66 26.91 2.52
N LEU A 465 -28.34 26.78 2.37
CA LEU A 465 -27.70 25.52 2.00
C LEU A 465 -27.81 24.47 3.12
N ALA A 466 -27.67 24.87 4.38
CA ALA A 466 -27.84 23.97 5.53
C ALA A 466 -29.26 23.39 5.58
N LEU A 467 -30.28 24.23 5.43
CA LEU A 467 -31.68 23.81 5.36
C LEU A 467 -31.94 22.92 4.13
N ALA A 468 -31.35 23.26 2.98
CA ALA A 468 -31.48 22.48 1.76
C ALA A 468 -30.86 21.07 1.87
N MET A 469 -29.76 20.90 2.61
CA MET A 469 -29.14 19.59 2.84
C MET A 469 -30.00 18.67 3.72
N VAL A 470 -30.71 19.22 4.71
CA VAL A 470 -31.56 18.44 5.64
C VAL A 470 -32.96 18.20 5.07
N SER A 471 -33.38 19.04 4.12
CA SER A 471 -34.67 18.97 3.44
C SER A 471 -34.99 17.58 2.86
N SER A 472 -36.28 17.25 2.81
CA SER A 472 -36.78 16.04 2.16
C SER A 472 -37.20 16.25 0.69
N ILE A 473 -36.92 17.43 0.14
CA ILE A 473 -37.23 17.74 -1.27
C ILE A 473 -36.43 16.80 -2.18
N PRO A 474 -37.08 16.09 -3.11
CA PRO A 474 -36.39 15.22 -4.05
C PRO A 474 -35.59 16.08 -5.05
N VAL A 475 -34.28 15.91 -5.06
CA VAL A 475 -33.42 16.54 -6.06
C VAL A 475 -33.21 15.53 -7.20
N PRO A 476 -33.55 15.89 -8.45
CA PRO A 476 -33.35 14.99 -9.59
C PRO A 476 -31.87 14.62 -9.71
N ARG A 477 -31.58 13.34 -9.96
CA ARG A 477 -30.23 12.92 -10.30
C ARG A 477 -29.86 13.61 -11.62
N LEU A 478 -28.90 14.55 -11.58
CA LEU A 478 -28.24 15.05 -12.77
C LEU A 478 -27.45 13.89 -13.39
N SER A 479 -28.14 13.09 -14.18
CA SER A 479 -27.54 12.13 -15.09
C SER A 479 -26.86 12.95 -16.18
N LEU A 480 -25.57 13.25 -16.01
CA LEU A 480 -24.70 13.66 -17.11
C LEU A 480 -24.64 12.50 -18.12
N SER A 481 -25.56 12.54 -19.09
CA SER A 481 -25.74 11.54 -20.14
C SER A 481 -24.54 11.38 -21.06
N PHE A 482 -23.52 12.25 -20.94
CA PHE A 482 -22.23 12.10 -21.63
C PHE A 482 -21.41 10.88 -21.16
N PHE A 483 -21.72 10.28 -20.01
CA PHE A 483 -20.96 9.15 -19.44
C PHE A 483 -21.75 7.84 -19.24
N ALA A 484 -22.99 7.74 -19.76
CA ALA A 484 -23.81 6.54 -19.63
C ALA A 484 -23.18 5.35 -20.39
N SER A 485 -22.88 4.27 -19.67
CA SER A 485 -22.53 2.97 -20.27
C SER A 485 -23.83 2.19 -20.58
N PRO A 486 -23.85 1.33 -21.62
CA PRO A 486 -25.06 0.58 -21.96
C PRO A 486 -25.48 -0.35 -20.82
N PRO A 487 -26.79 -0.59 -20.63
CA PRO A 487 -27.28 -1.43 -19.54
C PRO A 487 -26.77 -2.87 -19.70
N GLY A 488 -25.95 -3.31 -18.75
CA GLY A 488 -25.54 -4.71 -18.65
C GLY A 488 -26.61 -5.51 -17.90
N ASN A 489 -27.06 -6.62 -18.48
CA ASN A 489 -27.93 -7.59 -17.81
C ASN A 489 -27.31 -8.03 -16.47
N HIS A 490 -27.94 -7.64 -15.36
CA HIS A 490 -27.65 -8.18 -14.05
C HIS A 490 -28.50 -9.44 -13.83
N PRO A 491 -27.92 -10.64 -13.61
CA PRO A 491 -28.66 -11.72 -13.00
C PRO A 491 -28.94 -11.36 -11.54
N HIS A 492 -30.18 -11.57 -11.10
CA HIS A 492 -30.59 -11.45 -9.71
C HIS A 492 -29.69 -12.31 -8.81
N HIS A 493 -28.76 -11.68 -8.09
CA HIS A 493 -28.06 -12.34 -7.01
C HIS A 493 -28.97 -12.36 -5.78
N SER A 494 -29.35 -13.56 -5.35
CA SER A 494 -29.97 -13.82 -4.05
C SER A 494 -29.10 -13.27 -2.92
N PRO A 495 -29.70 -12.73 -1.84
CA PRO A 495 -28.96 -12.16 -0.73
C PRO A 495 -28.10 -13.22 -0.05
N SER A 496 -26.88 -12.83 0.33
CA SER A 496 -25.90 -13.73 0.94
C SER A 496 -26.35 -14.24 2.32
N PRO A 497 -25.88 -15.44 2.76
CA PRO A 497 -26.32 -16.09 4.01
C PRO A 497 -26.12 -15.25 5.28
N TRP A 498 -25.20 -14.28 5.23
CA TRP A 498 -24.87 -13.39 6.34
C TRP A 498 -26.00 -12.41 6.69
N HIS A 499 -26.90 -12.10 5.75
CA HIS A 499 -28.07 -11.25 6.01
C HIS A 499 -29.15 -11.94 6.85
N TYR A 500 -29.23 -13.27 6.82
CA TYR A 500 -30.18 -14.02 7.65
C TYR A 500 -29.69 -14.22 9.09
N ALA A 501 -28.37 -14.33 9.29
CA ALA A 501 -27.79 -14.53 10.62
C ALA A 501 -27.99 -13.30 11.53
N SER A 502 -27.77 -12.07 11.01
CA SER A 502 -27.89 -10.85 11.81
C SER A 502 -29.34 -10.46 12.15
N GLN A 503 -30.32 -10.95 11.40
CA GLN A 503 -31.74 -10.70 11.71
C GLN A 503 -32.33 -11.71 12.70
N ARG A 504 -31.82 -12.96 12.73
CA ARG A 504 -32.27 -13.97 13.70
C ARG A 504 -31.79 -13.68 15.12
N GLU A 505 -30.59 -13.14 15.28
CA GLU A 505 -30.03 -12.79 16.59
C GLU A 505 -30.74 -11.59 17.24
N LYS A 506 -31.29 -10.67 16.44
CA LYS A 506 -32.09 -9.53 16.92
C LYS A 506 -33.53 -9.86 17.33
N ARG A 507 -34.04 -11.07 17.04
CA ARG A 507 -35.43 -11.46 17.34
C ARG A 507 -35.61 -12.38 18.54
N GLY A 508 -34.55 -12.74 19.28
CA GLY A 508 -34.68 -13.43 20.58
C GLY A 508 -35.53 -14.71 20.56
N LEU A 509 -35.57 -15.44 19.45
CA LEU A 509 -36.34 -16.67 19.31
C LEU A 509 -35.47 -17.89 19.67
N SER A 510 -35.81 -18.56 20.77
CA SER A 510 -35.24 -19.84 21.16
C SER A 510 -35.65 -20.96 20.18
N LEU A 511 -34.74 -21.92 19.99
CA LEU A 511 -34.95 -23.12 19.15
C LEU A 511 -36.16 -23.94 19.65
N PRO A 512 -37.07 -24.40 18.78
CA PRO A 512 -38.00 -25.45 19.16
C PRO A 512 -37.23 -26.77 19.28
N ARG A 513 -37.43 -27.45 20.41
CA ARG A 513 -37.18 -28.89 20.54
C ARG A 513 -38.22 -29.66 19.71
N ASP A 514 -37.80 -30.83 19.23
CA ASP A 514 -38.58 -31.86 18.54
C ASP A 514 -39.08 -31.58 17.12
N ILE A 515 -38.43 -32.25 16.16
CA ILE A 515 -39.15 -33.08 15.17
C ILE A 515 -38.34 -34.36 14.96
N SER A 516 -38.66 -35.37 15.77
CA SER A 516 -38.60 -36.75 15.32
C SER A 516 -39.88 -37.04 14.53
N SER A 517 -39.75 -37.49 13.28
CA SER A 517 -40.66 -38.46 12.62
C SER A 517 -40.63 -38.38 11.07
N ARG A 518 -40.53 -39.58 10.47
CA ARG A 518 -40.90 -39.98 9.08
C ARG A 518 -39.97 -39.50 7.95
N ARG A 519 -39.05 -40.35 7.48
CA ARG A 519 -39.17 -41.51 6.53
C ARG A 519 -39.37 -41.14 5.05
N ASP A 520 -38.39 -41.62 4.29
CA ASP A 520 -38.42 -42.21 2.94
C ASP A 520 -38.76 -41.33 1.73
N THR A 521 -37.79 -41.09 0.85
CA THR A 521 -37.60 -41.91 -0.38
C THR A 521 -36.43 -41.44 -1.28
N GLN A 522 -35.59 -42.42 -1.65
CA GLN A 522 -34.90 -42.68 -2.93
C GLN A 522 -33.64 -41.90 -3.42
N CYS A 523 -32.62 -42.74 -3.70
CA CYS A 523 -31.52 -42.65 -4.68
C CYS A 523 -30.38 -41.65 -4.41
N GLY A 524 -29.08 -42.00 -4.43
CA GLY A 524 -28.36 -43.24 -4.73
C GLY A 524 -26.84 -43.00 -4.76
N SER A 525 -26.07 -44.08 -4.53
CA SER A 525 -24.61 -44.27 -4.75
C SER A 525 -23.59 -43.46 -3.92
N ALA A 526 -22.96 -44.15 -2.97
CA ALA A 526 -21.71 -43.78 -2.29
C ALA A 526 -20.47 -44.28 -3.05
N PRO A 527 -19.32 -43.59 -3.01
CA PRO A 527 -18.02 -44.16 -3.35
C PRO A 527 -17.32 -44.79 -2.12
N PRO A 528 -16.41 -45.77 -2.33
CA PRO A 528 -15.97 -46.70 -1.28
C PRO A 528 -14.90 -46.12 -0.33
N ALA A 529 -14.93 -46.64 0.89
CA ALA A 529 -13.97 -46.43 1.96
C ALA A 529 -12.55 -46.92 1.60
N TRP A 530 -11.54 -46.14 1.97
CA TRP A 530 -10.14 -46.55 1.90
C TRP A 530 -9.77 -47.41 3.14
N PRO A 531 -8.95 -48.46 3.00
CA PRO A 531 -8.65 -49.36 4.11
C PRO A 531 -7.66 -48.76 5.11
N ASP A 532 -8.00 -48.87 6.40
CA ASP A 532 -7.09 -48.72 7.53
C ASP A 532 -5.94 -49.73 7.45
N ARG A 533 -4.76 -49.26 7.05
CA ARG A 533 -3.46 -49.85 7.39
C ARG A 533 -2.37 -48.81 7.17
N VAL A 534 -1.44 -48.72 8.12
CA VAL A 534 -0.26 -47.84 8.18
C VAL A 534 -0.43 -46.62 9.12
N VAL A 535 -0.84 -46.89 10.35
CA VAL A 535 -0.49 -46.08 11.54
C VAL A 535 0.10 -47.04 12.57
N HIS A 536 1.32 -47.53 12.31
CA HIS A 536 2.19 -48.19 13.29
C HIS A 536 3.59 -48.36 12.69
N ARG A 537 4.36 -47.27 12.57
CA ARG A 537 5.83 -47.32 12.46
C ARG A 537 6.53 -45.97 12.68
N LEU A 538 6.19 -45.27 13.76
CA LEU A 538 6.99 -44.15 14.28
C LEU A 538 7.00 -44.17 15.82
N SER A 539 7.51 -45.26 16.37
CA SER A 539 7.88 -45.37 17.78
C SER A 539 9.01 -46.39 17.94
N GLN A 540 10.15 -46.13 17.30
CA GLN A 540 11.49 -46.56 17.72
C GLN A 540 12.49 -45.52 17.22
#